data_AF-A0A2P7S5H2-F1
#
_entry.id   AF-A0A2P7S5H2-F1
#
_cell.length_a   1.000
_cell.length_b   1.000
_cell.length_c   1.000
_cell.angle_alpha   90.00
_cell.angle_beta   90.00
_cell.angle_gamma   90.00
#
_symmetry.space_group_name_H-M   'P 1'
#
loop_
_entity.id
_entity.type
_entity.pdbx_description
1 polymer ?
#
loop_
_entity_poly.entity_id
_entity_poly.type
_entity_poly.pdbx_seq_one_letter_code
_entity_poly.pdbx_strand_id
1 'polypeptide(L)'
;MNASGPKERATFSIAADVKSKLEAVVPKNERSRFVEKAIDQALRDVAIRNLQKTLDEIRRPATAEESGSEFLRRKRMEWDGRPIDVLEGRHE
;
A
#
# COMPACT_ATOMS: atom_id res chain seq x y z
N MET A 1 -21.75 -0.77 1.64
CA MET A 1 -21.01 -2.03 1.83
C MET A 1 -20.33 -1.98 3.19
N ASN A 2 -20.93 -2.56 4.23
CA ASN A 2 -20.35 -2.62 5.58
C ASN A 2 -19.47 -3.88 5.66
N ALA A 3 -18.20 -3.74 5.32
CA ALA A 3 -17.21 -4.77 5.64
C ALA A 3 -16.89 -4.65 7.14
N SER A 4 -17.77 -5.17 8.00
CA SER A 4 -17.42 -5.43 9.40
C SER A 4 -17.49 -6.94 9.59
N GLY A 5 -16.42 -7.62 9.19
CA GLY A 5 -16.16 -8.97 9.66
C GLY A 5 -16.07 -9.00 11.21
N PRO A 6 -16.01 -10.20 11.81
CA PRO A 6 -15.80 -10.32 13.25
C PRO A 6 -14.53 -9.56 13.67
N LYS A 7 -14.64 -8.76 14.73
CA LYS A 7 -13.50 -7.98 15.24
C LYS A 7 -12.48 -8.91 15.89
N GLU A 8 -11.27 -8.91 15.36
CA GLU A 8 -10.14 -9.62 15.96
C GLU A 8 -9.51 -8.78 17.09
N ARG A 9 -9.11 -9.43 18.18
CA ARG A 9 -8.44 -8.77 19.30
C ARG A 9 -6.93 -8.80 19.08
N ALA A 10 -6.32 -7.62 19.05
CA ALA A 10 -4.88 -7.45 19.05
C ALA A 10 -4.43 -6.70 20.30
N THR A 11 -3.27 -7.09 20.86
CA THR A 11 -2.66 -6.42 22.01
C THR A 11 -1.41 -5.68 21.56
N PHE A 12 -1.37 -4.37 21.78
CA PHE A 12 -0.23 -3.53 21.44
C PHE A 12 0.33 -2.86 22.68
N SER A 13 1.66 -2.76 22.75
CA SER A 13 2.33 -1.92 23.73
C SER A 13 2.51 -0.52 23.14
N ILE A 14 2.11 0.50 23.89
CA ILE A 14 2.29 1.91 23.50
C ILE A 14 3.00 2.66 24.61
N ALA A 15 3.70 3.74 24.25
CA ALA A 15 4.36 4.60 25.22
C ALA A 15 3.36 5.20 26.22
N ALA A 16 3.80 5.37 27.48
CA ALA A 16 2.94 5.82 28.55
C ALA A 16 2.35 7.22 28.31
N ASP A 17 3.13 8.12 27.70
CA ASP A 17 2.71 9.47 27.34
C ASP A 17 1.62 9.48 26.26
N VAL A 18 1.74 8.60 25.26
CA VAL A 18 0.74 8.41 24.20
C VAL A 18 -0.55 7.86 24.78
N LYS A 19 -0.46 6.90 25.71
CA LYS A 19 -1.62 6.40 26.45
C LYS A 19 -2.31 7.54 27.18
N SER A 20 -1.59 8.32 27.99
CA SER A 20 -2.18 9.44 28.74
C SER A 20 -2.88 10.47 27.85
N LYS A 21 -2.29 10.81 26.69
CA LYS A 21 -2.92 11.71 25.71
C LYS A 21 -4.20 11.11 25.11
N LEU A 22 -4.18 9.83 24.74
CA LEU A 22 -5.36 9.13 24.23
C LEU A 22 -6.49 9.12 25.27
N GLU A 23 -6.15 8.86 26.53
CA GLU A 23 -7.13 8.80 27.61
C GLU A 23 -7.74 10.15 27.98
N ALA A 24 -6.97 11.23 27.82
CA ALA A 24 -7.40 12.61 28.06
C ALA A 24 -8.30 13.16 26.95
N VAL A 25 -8.05 12.77 25.69
CA VAL A 25 -8.76 13.32 24.52
C VAL A 25 -9.94 12.45 24.09
N VAL A 26 -9.84 11.12 24.24
CA VAL A 26 -10.81 10.18 23.69
C VAL A 26 -11.59 9.45 24.79
N PRO A 27 -12.93 9.57 24.80
CA PRO A 27 -13.80 8.84 25.71
C PRO A 27 -13.59 7.32 25.65
N LYS A 28 -13.68 6.65 26.81
CA LYS A 28 -13.34 5.22 26.97
C LYS A 28 -14.07 4.30 25.97
N ASN A 29 -15.32 4.58 25.65
CA ASN A 29 -16.16 3.83 24.71
C ASN A 29 -15.76 4.01 23.23
N GLU A 30 -14.97 5.02 22.89
CA GLU A 30 -14.58 5.33 21.52
C GLU A 30 -13.10 5.03 21.22
N ARG A 31 -12.29 4.73 22.24
CA ARG A 31 -10.83 4.49 22.09
C ARG A 31 -10.52 3.40 21.07
N SER A 32 -11.23 2.27 21.10
CA SER A 32 -11.00 1.20 20.12
C SER A 32 -11.26 1.66 18.68
N ARG A 33 -12.33 2.44 18.46
CA ARG A 33 -12.68 2.98 17.14
C ARG A 33 -11.68 4.05 16.68
N PHE A 34 -11.17 4.84 17.62
CA PHE A 34 -10.13 5.83 17.33
C PHE A 34 -8.83 5.16 16.90
N VAL A 35 -8.39 4.12 17.63
CA VAL A 35 -7.19 3.34 17.27
C VAL A 35 -7.35 2.66 15.92
N GLU A 36 -8.51 2.05 15.65
CA GLU A 36 -8.84 1.43 14.36
C GLU A 36 -8.69 2.43 13.20
N LYS A 37 -9.30 3.62 13.33
CA LYS A 37 -9.16 4.68 12.32
C LYS A 37 -7.72 5.20 12.16
N ALA A 38 -6.98 5.32 13.26
CA ALA A 38 -5.59 5.78 13.22
C ALA A 38 -4.69 4.77 12.49
N ILE A 39 -4.92 3.48 12.71
CA ILE A 39 -4.22 2.40 11.99
C ILE A 39 -4.58 2.45 10.50
N ASP A 40 -5.86 2.54 10.15
CA ASP A 40 -6.29 2.65 8.75
C ASP A 40 -5.66 3.84 8.03
N GLN A 41 -5.60 5.00 8.69
CA GLN A 41 -4.97 6.18 8.11
C GLN A 41 -3.47 6.00 7.95
N ALA A 42 -2.78 5.44 8.95
CA ALA A 42 -1.36 5.16 8.87
C ALA A 42 -1.02 4.17 7.73
N LEU A 43 -1.84 3.14 7.55
CA LEU A 43 -1.67 2.18 6.44
C LEU A 43 -1.87 2.84 5.08
N ARG A 44 -2.85 3.75 4.95
CA ARG A 44 -3.04 4.55 3.71
C ARG A 44 -1.84 5.43 3.42
N ASP A 45 -1.30 6.10 4.43
CA ASP A 45 -0.13 6.97 4.27
C ASP A 45 1.12 6.18 3.86
N VAL A 46 1.31 4.98 4.43
CA VAL A 46 2.37 4.05 4.00
C VAL A 46 2.18 3.61 2.55
N ALA A 47 0.95 3.27 2.15
CA ALA A 47 0.66 2.88 0.77
C ALA A 47 0.93 4.02 -0.22
N ILE A 48 0.56 5.26 0.12
CA ILE A 48 0.85 6.45 -0.70
C ILE A 48 2.36 6.66 -0.83
N ARG A 49 3.13 6.56 0.25
CA ARG A 49 4.60 6.70 0.20
C ARG A 49 5.25 5.61 -0.65
N ASN A 50 4.78 4.37 -0.52
CA ASN A 50 5.27 3.27 -1.34
C ASN A 50 4.98 3.51 -2.82
N LEU A 51 3.76 3.97 -3.16
CA LEU A 51 3.39 4.32 -4.52
C LEU A 51 4.27 5.45 -5.06
N GLN A 52 4.48 6.52 -4.28
CA GLN A 52 5.37 7.63 -4.66
C GLN A 52 6.78 7.13 -4.96
N LYS A 53 7.33 6.27 -4.09
CA LYS A 53 8.64 5.67 -4.31
C LYS A 53 8.69 4.87 -5.61
N THR A 54 7.68 4.06 -5.90
CA THR A 54 7.59 3.31 -7.15
C THR A 54 7.50 4.24 -8.36
N LEU A 55 6.74 5.33 -8.27
CA LEU A 55 6.65 6.32 -9.36
C LEU A 55 7.97 7.07 -9.58
N ASP A 56 8.70 7.39 -8.51
CA ASP A 56 10.03 7.98 -8.59
C ASP A 56 11.05 7.00 -9.22
N GLU A 57 10.96 5.72 -8.90
CA GLU A 57 11.77 4.65 -9.53
C GLU A 57 11.43 4.42 -11.00
N ILE A 58 10.17 4.67 -11.41
CA ILE A 58 9.74 4.61 -12.80
C ILE A 58 10.27 5.80 -13.63
N ARG A 59 10.84 6.84 -13.00
CA ARG A 59 11.20 8.07 -13.68
C ARG A 59 12.44 7.93 -14.58
N ARG A 60 12.10 7.76 -15.87
CA ARG A 60 12.76 8.06 -17.15
C ARG A 60 14.07 7.30 -17.47
N PRO A 61 14.09 6.41 -18.48
CA PRO A 61 15.35 6.02 -19.10
C PRO A 61 16.09 7.27 -19.58
N ALA A 62 17.36 7.39 -19.22
CA ALA A 62 18.20 8.56 -19.49
C ALA A 62 18.51 8.75 -20.98
N THR A 63 18.12 7.81 -21.84
CA THR A 63 18.37 7.81 -23.26
C THR A 63 17.06 7.81 -24.03
N ALA A 64 16.95 8.69 -25.02
CA ALA A 64 15.79 8.88 -25.88
C ALA A 64 15.51 7.71 -26.84
N GLU A 65 16.03 6.51 -26.55
CA GLU A 65 16.06 5.38 -27.48
C GLU A 65 14.99 4.31 -27.19
N GLU A 66 14.41 4.27 -25.97
CA GLU A 66 13.31 3.34 -25.68
C GLU A 66 11.96 4.05 -25.91
N SER A 67 11.20 3.62 -26.92
CA SER A 67 9.81 4.03 -27.10
C SER A 67 9.04 3.73 -25.81
N GLY A 68 8.18 4.65 -25.35
CA GLY A 68 7.37 4.42 -24.14
C GLY A 68 6.55 3.13 -24.19
N SER A 69 6.19 2.66 -25.39
CA SER A 69 5.54 1.36 -25.60
C SER A 69 6.44 0.17 -25.30
N GLU A 70 7.73 0.23 -25.64
CA GLU A 70 8.73 -0.81 -25.38
C GLU A 70 9.02 -0.90 -23.86
N PHE A 71 9.18 0.25 -23.20
CA PHE A 71 9.32 0.31 -21.75
C PHE A 71 8.13 -0.33 -21.02
N LEU A 72 6.90 0.02 -21.41
CA LEU A 72 5.69 -0.55 -20.81
C LEU A 72 5.55 -2.04 -21.11
N ARG A 73 5.94 -2.50 -22.31
CA ARG A 73 5.96 -3.94 -22.66
C ARG A 73 6.90 -4.72 -21.75
N ARG A 74 8.12 -4.22 -21.55
CA ARG A 74 9.12 -4.84 -20.67
C ARG A 74 8.66 -4.87 -19.22
N LYS A 75 8.12 -3.76 -18.70
CA LYS A 75 7.59 -3.72 -17.32
C LYS A 75 6.42 -4.66 -17.11
N ARG A 76 5.55 -4.82 -18.12
CA ARG A 76 4.50 -5.84 -18.09
C ARG A 76 5.11 -7.25 -17.98
N MET A 77 6.08 -7.59 -18.83
CA MET A 77 6.74 -8.90 -18.75
C MET A 77 7.42 -9.14 -17.39
N GLU A 78 8.07 -8.14 -16.80
CA GLU A 78 8.70 -8.23 -15.48
C GLU A 78 7.69 -8.45 -14.33
N TRP A 79 6.50 -7.84 -14.40
CA TRP A 79 5.53 -7.83 -13.30
C TRP A 79 4.43 -8.89 -13.38
N ASP A 80 4.09 -9.34 -14.59
CA ASP A 80 2.95 -10.23 -14.83
C ASP A 80 3.29 -11.70 -14.47
N GLY A 81 4.58 -12.05 -14.40
CA GLY A 81 5.06 -13.37 -13.97
C GLY A 81 4.67 -14.54 -14.89
N ARG A 82 3.91 -14.28 -15.96
CA ARG A 82 3.50 -15.24 -16.98
C ARG A 82 4.63 -15.44 -18.01
N PRO A 83 4.78 -16.65 -18.58
CA PRO A 83 5.78 -16.92 -19.62
C PRO A 83 5.65 -15.97 -20.81
N ILE A 84 6.78 -15.56 -21.41
CA ILE A 84 6.82 -14.61 -22.53
C ILE A 84 5.95 -15.08 -23.71
N ASP A 85 5.88 -16.38 -23.96
CA ASP A 85 5.08 -16.96 -25.05
C ASP A 85 3.57 -16.67 -24.91
N VAL A 86 3.07 -16.64 -23.67
CA VAL A 86 1.68 -16.28 -23.34
C VAL A 86 1.44 -14.77 -23.53
N LEU A 87 2.46 -13.94 -23.28
CA LEU A 87 2.36 -12.49 -23.40
C LEU A 87 2.52 -11.99 -24.84
N GLU A 88 3.21 -12.75 -25.68
CA GLU A 88 3.36 -12.48 -27.11
C GLU A 88 2.28 -13.13 -27.98
N GLY A 89 1.37 -13.92 -27.36
CA GLY A 89 0.30 -14.61 -28.08
C GLY A 89 0.80 -15.72 -29.00
N ARG A 90 1.99 -16.27 -28.75
CA ARG A 90 2.51 -17.45 -29.45
C ARG A 90 1.86 -18.68 -28.83
N HIS A 91 0.65 -18.98 -29.27
CA HIS A 91 0.08 -20.31 -29.09
C HIS A 91 0.66 -21.22 -30.19
N GLU A 92 1.41 -22.24 -29.80
CA GLU A 92 1.57 -23.45 -30.63
C GLU A 92 0.23 -24.21 -30.69
#